data_AF-A0A943G5I8-F1
#
_entry.id   AF-A0A943G5I8-F1
#
_cell.length_a   1.000
_cell.length_b   1.000
_cell.length_c   1.000
_cell.angle_alpha   90.00
_cell.angle_beta   90.00
_cell.angle_gamma   90.00
#
_symmetry.space_group_name_H-M   'P 1'
#
loop_
_entity.id
_entity.type
_entity.pdbx_description
1 polymer ?
#
loop_
_entity_poly.entity_id
_entity_poly.type
_entity_poly.pdbx_seq_one_letter_code
_entity_poly.pdbx_strand_id
1 'polypeptide(L)'
;MKKDYIYINLYSDKNVSQNSLKIMLKDNCNKIVFKGITNNLGKIKIPICDNELYNLIIYSNIIIIVPLIARKDKIYCVNIDNNKERKHLVTIMLMDKNYPNIKIEGGKMILWQDIQFQ
;
A
#
# COMPACT_ATOMS: atom_id res chain seq x y z
N MET A 1 -23.51 -10.18 -1.37
CA MET A 1 -22.12 -10.28 -0.85
C MET A 1 -21.82 -9.08 0.02
N LYS A 2 -21.39 -9.31 1.26
CA LYS A 2 -20.95 -8.23 2.17
C LYS A 2 -19.59 -7.76 1.65
N LYS A 3 -19.47 -6.48 1.29
CA LYS A 3 -18.17 -5.93 0.88
C LYS A 3 -17.33 -5.72 2.12
N ASP A 4 -16.11 -6.24 2.11
CA ASP A 4 -15.10 -5.88 3.10
C ASP A 4 -14.44 -4.57 2.67
N TYR A 5 -13.82 -3.89 3.64
CA TYR A 5 -13.27 -2.56 3.42
C TYR A 5 -11.92 -2.42 4.09
N ILE A 6 -11.07 -1.58 3.50
CA ILE A 6 -9.90 -0.99 4.15
C ILE A 6 -10.08 0.51 4.25
N TYR A 7 -9.26 1.13 5.09
CA TYR A 7 -9.21 2.57 5.26
C TYR A 7 -7.82 3.08 4.89
N ILE A 8 -7.73 4.03 3.98
CA ILE A 8 -6.48 4.69 3.64
C ILE A 8 -6.46 6.07 4.28
N ASN A 9 -5.42 6.36 5.06
CA ASN A 9 -5.15 7.69 5.60
C ASN A 9 -3.92 8.25 4.89
N LEU A 10 -4.08 9.34 4.14
CA LEU A 10 -2.97 10.03 3.52
C LEU A 10 -2.47 11.12 4.47
N TYR A 11 -1.16 11.25 4.62
CA TYR A 11 -0.57 12.30 5.43
C TYR A 11 0.68 12.87 4.76
N SER A 12 0.97 14.12 5.12
CA SER A 12 2.05 14.92 4.56
C SER A 12 2.56 15.87 5.65
N ASP A 13 3.86 15.84 5.92
CA ASP A 13 4.61 16.69 6.85
C ASP A 13 4.84 18.09 6.26
N LYS A 14 4.77 18.21 4.92
CA LYS A 14 4.76 19.52 4.26
C LYS A 14 3.34 20.06 4.28
N ASN A 15 3.19 21.39 4.32
CA ASN A 15 1.95 22.08 3.98
C ASN A 15 1.64 21.86 2.48
N VAL A 16 1.37 20.61 2.10
CA VAL A 16 0.86 20.27 0.78
C VAL A 16 -0.51 20.90 0.72
N SER A 17 -0.62 21.90 -0.16
CA SER A 17 -1.88 22.52 -0.54
C SER A 17 -2.98 21.45 -0.56
N GLN A 18 -4.14 21.77 0.02
CA GLN A 18 -5.32 20.90 0.17
C GLN A 18 -5.97 20.49 -1.18
N ASN A 19 -5.16 20.24 -2.20
CA ASN A 19 -5.59 19.85 -3.52
C ASN A 19 -6.17 18.43 -3.46
N SER A 20 -7.24 18.25 -4.21
CA SER A 20 -7.85 16.94 -4.40
C SER A 20 -6.85 15.99 -5.09
N LEU A 21 -6.51 14.89 -4.43
CA LEU A 21 -5.74 13.79 -4.98
C LEU A 21 -6.65 12.74 -5.58
N LYS A 22 -6.29 12.27 -6.76
CA LYS A 22 -6.94 11.11 -7.37
C LYS A 22 -6.27 9.85 -6.87
N ILE A 23 -7.09 8.85 -6.52
CA ILE A 23 -6.64 7.55 -6.07
C ILE A 23 -7.25 6.47 -6.93
N MET A 24 -6.48 5.42 -7.17
CA MET A 24 -6.90 4.24 -7.89
C MET A 24 -6.39 2.98 -7.18
N LEU A 25 -7.23 1.95 -7.05
CA LEU A 25 -6.82 0.64 -6.58
C LEU A 25 -6.87 -0.33 -7.75
N LYS A 26 -5.77 -1.05 -7.99
CA LYS A 26 -5.69 -2.14 -8.95
C LYS A 26 -5.52 -3.47 -8.23
N ASP A 27 -6.19 -4.51 -8.70
CA ASP A 27 -5.98 -5.87 -8.22
C ASP A 27 -4.67 -6.48 -8.78
N ASN A 28 -4.40 -7.74 -8.41
CA ASN A 28 -3.26 -8.52 -8.89
C ASN A 28 -3.26 -8.72 -10.43
N CYS A 29 -4.41 -8.59 -11.09
CA CYS A 29 -4.60 -8.67 -12.54
C CYS A 29 -4.49 -7.29 -13.21
N ASN A 30 -4.04 -6.26 -12.49
CA ASN A 30 -3.98 -4.86 -12.93
C ASN A 30 -5.34 -4.23 -13.31
N LYS A 31 -6.46 -4.89 -12.98
CA LYS A 31 -7.80 -4.34 -13.21
C LYS A 31 -8.10 -3.29 -12.15
N ILE A 32 -8.72 -2.20 -12.59
CA ILE A 32 -9.07 -1.10 -11.70
C ILE A 32 -10.34 -1.47 -10.96
N VAL A 33 -10.22 -1.73 -9.66
CA VAL A 33 -11.34 -2.14 -8.79
C VAL A 33 -11.92 -0.96 -8.00
N PHE A 34 -11.18 0.15 -7.91
CA PHE A 34 -11.64 1.37 -7.26
C PHE A 34 -11.00 2.61 -7.89
N LYS A 35 -11.78 3.69 -7.98
CA LYS A 35 -11.33 5.05 -8.28
C LYS A 35 -12.00 6.00 -7.30
N GLY A 36 -11.24 6.94 -6.76
CA GLY A 36 -11.75 7.94 -5.83
C GLY A 36 -10.96 9.24 -5.91
N ILE A 37 -11.53 10.27 -5.33
CA ILE A 37 -10.88 11.57 -5.12
C ILE A 37 -10.94 11.84 -3.61
N THR A 38 -9.84 12.28 -3.03
CA THR A 38 -9.74 12.65 -1.62
C THR A 38 -8.96 13.95 -1.51
N ASN A 39 -9.13 14.68 -0.42
CA ASN A 39 -8.09 15.59 0.06
C ASN A 39 -7.19 14.83 1.05
N ASN A 40 -6.06 15.42 1.43
CA ASN A 40 -5.14 14.84 2.42
C ASN A 40 -5.71 14.84 3.85
N LEU A 41 -6.98 15.20 4.02
CA LEU A 41 -7.66 15.39 5.28
C LEU A 41 -8.84 14.41 5.35
N GLY A 42 -8.55 13.12 5.54
CA GLY A 42 -9.60 12.13 5.71
C GLY A 42 -9.16 10.69 5.54
N LYS A 43 -9.98 9.79 6.10
CA LYS A 43 -9.88 8.34 5.90
C LYS A 43 -10.76 7.93 4.72
N ILE A 44 -10.16 7.33 3.71
CA ILE A 44 -10.86 6.84 2.52
C ILE A 44 -11.25 5.40 2.74
N LYS A 45 -12.54 5.11 2.63
CA LYS A 45 -13.06 3.76 2.71
C LYS A 45 -13.03 3.11 1.33
N ILE A 46 -12.23 2.06 1.16
CA ILE A 46 -12.06 1.37 -0.14
C ILE A 46 -12.59 -0.06 -0.03
N PRO A 47 -13.51 -0.50 -0.92
CA PRO A 47 -13.99 -1.87 -0.94
C PRO A 47 -12.91 -2.82 -1.47
N ILE A 48 -12.76 -3.98 -0.83
CA ILE A 48 -11.74 -4.99 -1.13
C ILE A 48 -12.28 -6.41 -0.92
N CYS A 49 -11.51 -7.39 -1.39
CA CYS A 49 -11.56 -8.76 -0.91
C CYS A 49 -10.50 -8.95 0.17
N ASP A 50 -10.86 -9.59 1.29
CA ASP A 50 -9.94 -9.80 2.41
C ASP A 50 -8.77 -10.72 2.03
N ASN A 51 -7.57 -10.39 2.52
CA ASN A 51 -6.28 -11.03 2.24
C ASN A 51 -5.82 -11.02 0.77
N GLU A 52 -6.42 -10.22 -0.10
CA GLU A 52 -5.97 -10.03 -1.47
C GLU A 52 -4.89 -8.95 -1.61
N LEU A 53 -4.04 -9.09 -2.63
CA LEU A 53 -2.99 -8.13 -2.98
C LEU A 53 -3.55 -7.06 -3.94
N TYR A 54 -3.27 -5.79 -3.62
CA TYR A 54 -3.63 -4.66 -4.44
C TYR A 54 -2.47 -3.68 -4.61
N ASN A 55 -2.51 -2.92 -5.70
CA ASN A 55 -1.66 -1.77 -5.93
C ASN A 55 -2.49 -0.50 -5.77
N LEU A 56 -2.22 0.26 -4.71
CA LEU A 56 -2.78 1.60 -4.49
C LEU A 56 -1.93 2.62 -5.25
N ILE A 57 -2.58 3.37 -6.14
CA ILE A 57 -1.95 4.40 -6.96
C ILE A 57 -2.53 5.74 -6.54
N ILE A 58 -1.66 6.67 -6.14
CA ILE A 58 -2.01 8.01 -5.69
C ILE A 58 -1.40 9.01 -6.67
N TYR A 59 -2.25 9.81 -7.30
CA TYR A 59 -1.85 10.86 -8.23
C TYR A 59 -1.73 12.17 -7.46
N SER A 60 -0.51 12.50 -7.06
CA SER A 60 -0.13 13.80 -6.49
C SER A 60 0.80 14.54 -7.46
N ASN A 61 1.62 15.47 -6.96
CA ASN A 61 2.73 16.03 -7.75
C ASN A 61 3.69 14.94 -8.27
N ILE A 62 3.73 13.79 -7.58
CA ILE A 62 4.37 12.55 -8.05
C ILE A 62 3.36 11.40 -7.99
N ILE A 63 3.49 10.43 -8.90
CA ILE A 63 2.72 9.19 -8.84
C ILE A 63 3.35 8.27 -7.79
N ILE A 64 2.59 7.94 -6.76
CA ILE A 64 3.01 7.02 -5.70
C ILE A 64 2.27 5.70 -5.91
N ILE A 65 3.02 4.58 -5.88
CA ILE A 65 2.47 3.23 -6.01
C ILE A 65 2.82 2.47 -4.73
N VAL A 66 1.79 2.03 -4.01
CA VAL A 66 1.92 1.28 -2.75
C VAL A 66 1.29 -0.10 -2.94
N PRO A 67 2.09 -1.17 -3.03
CA PRO A 67 1.54 -2.51 -2.92
C PRO A 67 1.05 -2.71 -1.49
N LEU A 68 -0.17 -3.21 -1.33
CA LEU A 68 -0.76 -3.51 -0.03
C LEU A 68 -1.55 -4.80 -0.09
N ILE A 69 -1.51 -5.54 1.03
CA ILE A 69 -2.33 -6.73 1.22
C ILE A 69 -3.50 -6.31 2.07
N ALA A 70 -4.68 -6.30 1.46
CA ALA A 70 -5.89 -5.77 2.06
C ALA A 70 -6.31 -6.67 3.22
N ARG A 71 -6.44 -6.07 4.40
CA ARG A 71 -7.01 -6.73 5.57
C ARG A 71 -8.25 -5.97 6.00
N LYS A 72 -9.37 -6.67 6.10
CA LYS A 72 -10.64 -6.10 6.51
C LYS A 72 -10.50 -5.20 7.73
N ASP A 73 -11.15 -4.04 7.65
CA ASP A 73 -11.22 -2.98 8.65
C ASP A 73 -9.86 -2.39 9.09
N LYS A 74 -8.78 -2.71 8.38
CA LYS A 74 -7.45 -2.16 8.67
C LYS A 74 -7.26 -0.76 8.09
N ILE A 75 -6.55 0.07 8.85
CA ILE A 75 -6.12 1.41 8.43
C ILE A 75 -4.68 1.34 7.91
N TYR A 76 -4.45 1.84 6.71
CA TYR A 76 -3.14 1.99 6.09
C TYR A 76 -2.81 3.48 6.02
N CYS A 77 -1.70 3.87 6.62
CA CYS A 77 -1.20 5.24 6.58
C CYS A 77 -0.16 5.35 5.47
N VAL A 78 -0.39 6.23 4.49
CA VAL A 78 0.53 6.44 3.36
C VAL A 78 1.07 7.87 3.42
N ASN A 79 2.39 7.99 3.54
CA ASN A 79 3.07 9.26 3.41
C ASN A 79 3.12 9.65 1.92
N ILE A 80 2.60 10.83 1.60
CA ILE A 80 2.60 11.40 0.24
C ILE A 80 3.61 12.55 0.06
N ASP A 81 4.43 12.81 1.08
CA ASP A 81 5.50 13.79 1.00
C ASP A 81 6.53 13.44 -0.06
N ASN A 82 6.90 14.49 -0.77
CA ASN A 82 7.99 14.45 -1.71
C ASN A 82 9.33 14.61 -0.96
N ASN A 83 9.99 13.53 -0.58
CA ASN A 83 11.42 13.54 -0.21
C ASN A 83 12.05 12.20 -0.58
N LYS A 84 12.73 12.15 -1.72
CA LYS A 84 14.18 12.34 -1.91
C LYS A 84 14.94 11.04 -1.67
N GLU A 85 15.60 10.63 -2.76
CA GLU A 85 16.33 9.38 -2.96
C GLU A 85 15.43 8.16 -3.18
N ARG A 86 15.47 7.65 -4.41
CA ARG A 86 15.00 6.32 -4.79
C ARG A 86 15.78 5.25 -4.03
N LYS A 87 15.55 5.11 -2.73
CA LYS A 87 15.77 3.83 -2.06
C LYS A 87 14.62 2.98 -2.55
N HIS A 88 14.91 1.99 -3.41
CA HIS A 88 13.93 0.99 -3.80
C HIS A 88 13.43 0.29 -2.53
N LEU A 89 12.35 0.81 -1.96
CA LEU A 89 11.72 0.23 -0.78
C LEU A 89 11.00 -1.03 -1.24
N VAL A 90 11.67 -2.17 -1.09
CA VAL A 90 11.04 -3.47 -1.23
C VAL A 90 10.31 -3.75 0.07
N THR A 91 8.98 -3.67 0.04
CA THR A 91 8.16 -4.10 1.17
C THR A 91 7.96 -5.61 1.06
N ILE A 92 8.47 -6.37 2.03
CA ILE A 92 8.37 -7.83 2.07
C ILE A 92 7.46 -8.19 3.23
N MET A 93 6.35 -8.85 2.92
CA MET A 93 5.47 -9.38 3.94
C MET A 93 5.74 -10.87 4.07
N LEU A 94 6.30 -11.28 5.21
CA LEU A 94 6.51 -12.68 5.57
C LEU A 94 5.27 -13.17 6.34
N MET A 95 4.59 -14.16 5.79
CA MET A 95 3.49 -14.86 6.45
C MET A 95 3.82 -16.34 6.48
N ASP A 96 3.87 -16.92 7.67
CA ASP A 96 3.90 -18.37 7.85
C ASP A 96 2.47 -18.85 8.17
N LYS A 97 2.00 -19.86 7.43
CA LYS A 97 0.66 -20.44 7.58
C LYS A 97 0.44 -21.05 8.98
N ASN A 98 1.51 -21.53 9.62
CA ASN A 98 1.50 -22.16 10.92
C ASN A 98 1.86 -21.19 12.05
N TYR A 99 2.48 -20.06 11.74
CA TYR A 99 2.91 -19.04 12.71
C TYR A 99 2.50 -17.63 12.27
N PRO A 100 1.22 -17.25 12.46
CA PRO A 100 0.69 -15.95 12.02
C PRO A 100 1.27 -14.74 12.79
N ASN A 101 2.02 -14.99 13.87
CA ASN A 101 2.58 -13.98 14.76
C ASN A 101 4.12 -13.87 14.65
N ILE A 102 4.72 -14.22 13.51
CA ILE A 102 6.15 -14.01 13.31
C ILE A 102 6.47 -12.53 13.47
N LYS A 103 7.30 -12.24 14.47
CA LYS A 103 7.79 -10.91 14.81
C LYS A 103 9.30 -10.91 14.62
N ILE A 104 9.82 -10.05 13.74
CA ILE A 104 11.26 -9.88 13.55
C ILE A 104 11.69 -8.77 14.52
N GLU A 105 12.30 -9.16 15.64
CA GLU A 105 12.75 -8.21 16.68
C GLU A 105 14.23 -7.81 16.54
N GLY A 106 14.92 -8.32 15.51
CA GLY A 106 16.30 -7.99 15.20
C GLY A 106 16.96 -9.12 14.40
N GLY A 107 17.86 -8.77 13.48
CA GLY A 107 18.59 -9.73 12.63
C GLY A 107 18.80 -9.25 11.19
N LYS A 108 19.80 -9.82 10.51
CA LYS A 108 20.07 -9.57 9.08
C LYS A 108 19.26 -10.56 8.24
N MET A 109 18.32 -10.06 7.45
CA MET A 109 17.62 -10.85 6.44
C MET A 109 18.40 -10.77 5.13
N ILE A 110 18.86 -11.91 4.61
CA ILE A 110 19.52 -11.98 3.31
C ILE A 110 18.60 -12.74 2.36
N LEU A 111 18.18 -12.06 1.28
CA LEU A 111 17.34 -12.64 0.23
C LEU A 111 18.23 -12.83 -0.99
N TRP A 112 18.49 -14.08 -1.34
CA TRP A 112 19.15 -14.42 -2.60
C TRP A 112 18.08 -14.84 -3.61
N GLN A 113 18.13 -14.27 -4.81
CA GLN A 113 17.53 -14.90 -5.98
C GLN A 113 18.56 -15.93 -6.48
N ASP A 114 18.17 -17.20 -6.56
CA ASP A 114 18.91 -18.15 -7.39
C ASP A 114 18.83 -17.64 -8.83
N ILE A 115 19.92 -17.09 -9.34
CA ILE A 115 20.11 -16.96 -10.77
C ILE A 115 20.45 -18.37 -11.23
N GLN A 116 19.44 -19.11 -11.69
CA GLN A 116 19.70 -20.30 -12.50
C GLN A 116 20.44 -19.82 -13.76
N PHE A 117 21.77 -19.91 -13.75
CA PHE A 117 22.54 -19.88 -14.97
C PHE A 117 22.23 -21.16 -15.76
N GLN A 118 21.88 -20.98 -17.03
CA GLN A 118 21.61 -22.03 -18.01
C GLN A 118 22.72 -23.06 -18.11
#